data_AF-A0A970PP02-F1
#
_entry.id   AF-A0A970PP02-F1
#
_cell.length_a   1.000
_cell.length_b   1.000
_cell.length_c   1.000
_cell.angle_alpha   90.00
_cell.angle_beta   90.00
_cell.angle_gamma   90.00
#
_symmetry.space_group_name_H-M   'P 1'
#
loop_
_entity.id
_entity.type
_entity.pdbx_description
1 polymer ?
#
loop_
_entity_poly.entity_id
_entity_poly.type
_entity_poly.pdbx_seq_one_letter_code
_entity_poly.pdbx_strand_id
1 'polypeptide(L)' 'MFISGKDIGSVQAEPGVRRKVLSYNQDMMLCEIAFEKGAVGQIHAHPHTQISYVLRGRFV' A
#
# COMPACT_ATOMS: atom_id res chain seq x y z
N MET A 1 6.76 17.20 3.20
CA MET A 1 6.26 17.14 1.81
C MET A 1 4.78 16.86 1.86
N PHE A 2 3.96 17.62 1.13
CA PHE A 2 2.52 17.37 1.02
C PHE A 2 2.23 16.71 -0.33
N ILE A 3 1.40 15.66 -0.32
CA ILE A 3 1.08 14.89 -1.52
C ILE A 3 -0.42 14.66 -1.53
N SER A 4 -1.05 14.93 -2.67
CA SER A 4 -2.43 14.58 -2.93
C SER A 4 -2.46 13.20 -3.60
N GLY A 5 -3.05 12.22 -2.92
CA GLY A 5 -3.14 10.84 -3.43
C GLY A 5 -3.96 10.70 -4.73
N LYS A 6 -4.70 11.76 -5.12
CA LYS A 6 -5.41 11.84 -6.41
C LYS A 6 -4.45 12.02 -7.58
N ASP A 7 -3.30 12.64 -7.34
CA ASP A 7 -2.32 12.97 -8.37
C ASP A 7 -1.27 11.85 -8.55
N ILE A 8 -1.34 10.81 -7.72
CA ILE A 8 -0.44 9.65 -7.78
C ILE A 8 -1.10 8.50 -8.54
N GLY A 9 -0.46 8.10 -9.63
CA GLY A 9 -0.85 6.93 -10.42
C GLY A 9 -0.74 5.63 -9.61
N SER A 10 -1.71 4.73 -9.80
CA SER A 10 -1.67 3.39 -9.22
C SER A 10 -0.95 2.42 -10.16
N VAL A 11 -0.10 1.57 -9.60
CA VAL A 11 0.54 0.46 -10.33
C VAL A 11 -0.02 -0.88 -9.85
N GLN A 12 -0.13 -1.85 -10.76
CA GLN A 12 -0.45 -3.22 -10.40
C GLN A 12 0.76 -3.81 -9.65
N ALA A 13 0.54 -4.27 -8.41
CA ALA A 13 1.60 -4.84 -7.58
C ALA A 13 1.56 -6.38 -7.60
N GLU A 14 0.37 -6.95 -7.45
CA GLU A 14 0.10 -8.39 -7.45
C GLU A 14 -1.30 -8.63 -8.05
N PRO A 15 -1.71 -9.85 -8.43
CA PRO A 15 -3.08 -10.11 -8.90
C PRO A 15 -4.14 -9.58 -7.92
N GLY A 16 -4.98 -8.65 -8.38
CA GLY A 16 -6.01 -8.00 -7.54
C GLY A 16 -5.48 -6.98 -6.52
N VAL A 17 -4.20 -6.64 -6.53
CA VAL A 17 -3.60 -5.64 -5.63
C VAL A 17 -2.96 -4.51 -6.42
N ARG A 18 -3.38 -3.27 -6.11
CA ARG A 18 -2.78 -2.05 -6.66
C ARG A 18 -2.11 -1.24 -5.56
N ARG A 19 -1.03 -0.56 -5.91
CA ARG A 19 -0.25 0.28 -5.00
C ARG A 19 -0.08 1.69 -5.56
N LYS A 20 -0.18 2.68 -4.68
CA LYS A 20 0.34 4.03 -4.88
C LYS A 20 1.45 4.27 -3.89
N VAL A 21 2.63 4.66 -4.38
CA VAL A 21 3.70 5.17 -3.51
C VAL A 21 3.45 6.66 -3.32
N LEU A 22 3.06 7.06 -2.11
CA LEU A 22 2.68 8.44 -1.82
C LEU A 22 3.93 9.26 -1.53
N SER A 23 4.46 9.20 -0.30
CA SER A 23 5.64 9.93 0.13
C SER A 23 6.67 8.98 0.70
N TYR A 24 7.95 9.32 0.59
CA TYR A 24 9.04 8.53 1.15
C TYR A 24 10.24 9.40 1.50
N ASN A 25 11.07 8.91 2.40
CA ASN A 25 12.42 9.39 2.66
C ASN A 25 13.39 8.19 2.72
N GLN A 26 14.55 8.35 3.35
CA GLN A 26 15.54 7.28 3.48
C GLN A 26 15.08 6.12 4.39
N ASP A 27 14.20 6.39 5.35
CA ASP A 27 13.87 5.44 6.43
C ASP A 27 12.45 4.88 6.32
N MET A 28 11.54 5.58 5.63
CA MET A 28 10.12 5.26 5.60
C MET A 28 9.46 5.60 4.27
N MET A 29 8.49 4.76 3.89
CA MET A 29 7.65 4.95 2.72
C MET A 29 6.18 4.78 3.11
N LEU A 30 5.37 5.76 2.73
CA LEU A 30 3.92 5.68 2.82
C LEU A 30 3.36 5.17 1.48
N CYS A 31 2.66 4.04 1.54
CA CYS A 31 1.91 3.51 0.40
C CYS A 31 0.41 3.47 0.71
N GLU A 32 -0.41 3.70 -0.32
CA GLU A 32 -1.82 3.31 -0.31
C GLU A 32 -1.95 2.02 -1.12
N ILE A 33 -2.44 0.96 -0.47
CA ILE A 33 -2.63 -0.36 -1.10
C ILE A 33 -4.12 -0.65 -1.20
N ALA A 34 -4.58 -0.90 -2.42
CA ALA A 34 -5.95 -1.26 -2.71
C ALA A 34 -6.03 -2.75 -3.07
N PHE A 35 -6.82 -3.49 -2.31
CA PHE A 35 -7.13 -4.89 -2.57
C PHE A 35 -8.52 -5.01 -3.19
N GLU A 36 -8.60 -5.73 -4.31
CA GLU A 36 -9.87 -6.22 -4.84
C GLU A 36 -10.44 -7.30 -3.91
N LYS A 37 -11.77 -7.48 -3.91
CA LYS A 37 -12.41 -8.47 -3.04
C LYS A 37 -11.91 -9.88 -3.38
N GLY A 38 -11.32 -10.56 -2.40
CA GLY A 38 -10.76 -11.90 -2.56
C GLY A 38 -9.27 -11.92 -2.94
N ALA A 39 -8.64 -10.78 -3.19
CA ALA A 39 -7.19 -10.70 -3.31
C ALA A 39 -6.51 -11.05 -1.97
N VAL A 40 -5.39 -11.76 -2.04
CA VAL A 40 -4.66 -12.26 -0.87
C VAL A 40 -3.25 -11.70 -0.89
N GLY A 41 -2.86 -10.97 0.16
CA GLY A 41 -1.46 -10.64 0.39
C GLY A 41 -0.74 -11.86 0.94
N GLN A 42 0.27 -12.35 0.23
CA GLN A 42 1.05 -13.51 0.67
C GLN A 42 1.78 -13.21 1.98
N ILE A 43 1.92 -14.22 2.85
CA ILE A 43 2.71 -14.09 4.08
C ILE A 43 4.18 -13.93 3.69
N HIS A 44 4.80 -12.87 4.21
CA HIS A 44 6.21 -12.56 4.00
C HIS A 44 6.77 -11.75 5.18
N ALA A 45 8.08 -11.49 5.16
CA ALA A 45 8.78 -10.74 6.22
C ALA A 45 9.71 -9.68 5.60
N HIS A 46 9.95 -8.60 6.35
CA HIS A 46 10.85 -7.52 5.96
C HIS A 46 11.89 -7.25 7.06
N PRO A 47 13.11 -6.83 6.70
CA PRO A 47 14.04 -6.25 7.68
C PRO A 47 13.60 -4.84 8.12
N HIS A 48 12.75 -4.17 7.33
CA HIS A 48 12.21 -2.85 7.63
C HIS A 48 10.96 -2.96 8.51
N THR A 49 10.76 -1.98 9.39
CA THR A 49 9.53 -1.88 10.19
C THR A 49 8.35 -1.52 9.31
N GLN A 50 7.22 -2.22 9.47
CA GLN A 50 6.00 -2.01 8.70
C GLN A 50 4.80 -1.83 9.63
N ILE A 51 3.94 -0.88 9.30
CA ILE A 51 2.61 -0.70 9.90
C ILE A 51 1.60 -0.47 8.79
N SER A 52 0.39 -1.01 8.98
CA SER A 52 -0.72 -0.85 8.05
C SER A 52 -1.94 -0.34 8.80
N TYR A 53 -2.66 0.60 8.19
CA TYR A 53 -3.93 1.12 8.68
C TYR A 53 -5.01 0.96 7.61
N VAL A 54 -6.18 0.44 8.01
CA VAL A 54 -7.29 0.21 7.09
C VAL A 54 -8.04 1.52 6.87
N LEU A 55 -7.77 2.18 5.74
CA LEU A 55 -8.48 3.40 5.35
C LEU A 55 -9.96 3.13 5.03
N ARG A 56 -10.26 1.98 4.41
CA ARG A 56 -11.62 1.56 4.04
C ARG A 56 -11.71 0.04 3.85
N GLY A 57 -12.86 -0.52 4.19
CA GLY A 57 -13.12 -1.96 4.05
C GLY A 57 -12.68 -2.73 5.30
N ARG A 58 -12.30 -4.01 5.12
CA ARG A 58 -11.77 -4.85 6.18
C ARG A 58 -10.91 -5.98 5.61
N PHE A 59 -9.97 -6.46 6.42
CA PHE A 59 -9.28 -7.73 6.23
C PHE A 59 -9.83 -8.71 7.28
N VAL A 60 -9.95 -9.99 6.91
CA VAL A 60 -10.44 -11.08 7.77
C VAL A 60 -9.53 -12.28 7.66
#